data_AF-A0A2I0JVZ4-F1
#
_entry.id   AF-A0A2I0JVZ4-F1
#
_cell.length_a   1.000
_cell.length_b   1.000
_cell.length_c   1.000
_cell.angle_alpha   90.00
_cell.angle_beta   90.00
_cell.angle_gamma   90.00
#
_symmetry.space_group_name_H-M   'P 1'
#
loop_
_entity.id
_entity.type
_entity.pdbx_description
1 polymer ?
#
loop_
_entity_poly.entity_id
_entity_poly.type
_entity_poly.pdbx_seq_one_letter_code
_entity_poly.pdbx_strand_id
1 'polypeptide(L)'
;MQHIIPQILEMSSNPHYLYRMTILHAISLLAPVMGSEITCSKLLPVVVTASKDRVPNIKFNVAKVLQSLIPIVDQSVVEKTIRPCLVELSEDPDVDVRFFANQAIQSIDHVMMSS
;
A
#
# COMPACT_ATOMS: atom_id res chain seq x y z
N MET A 1 -17.54 -1.22 -13.02
CA MET A 1 -16.25 -1.38 -12.32
C MET A 1 -15.31 -2.41 -12.97
N GLN A 2 -15.79 -3.36 -13.78
CA GLN A 2 -14.95 -4.40 -14.40
C GLN A 2 -13.88 -3.89 -15.41
N HIS A 3 -13.93 -2.64 -15.85
CA HIS A 3 -12.98 -2.10 -16.84
C HIS A 3 -11.79 -1.34 -16.25
N ILE A 4 -11.85 -0.89 -14.99
CA ILE A 4 -10.82 -0.01 -14.40
C ILE A 4 -9.67 -0.84 -13.79
N ILE A 5 -9.98 -1.99 -13.19
CA ILE A 5 -8.97 -2.82 -12.53
C ILE A 5 -7.89 -3.33 -13.52
N PRO A 6 -8.21 -3.84 -14.72
CA PRO A 6 -7.19 -4.26 -15.68
C PRO A 6 -6.22 -3.15 -16.07
N GLN A 7 -6.72 -1.91 -16.23
CA GLN A 7 -5.92 -0.75 -16.58
C GLN A 7 -4.97 -0.35 -15.43
N ILE A 8 -5.45 -0.42 -14.19
CA ILE A 8 -4.63 -0.21 -12.99
C ILE A 8 -3.45 -1.19 -12.95
N LEU A 9 -3.71 -2.47 -13.23
CA LEU A 9 -2.69 -3.51 -13.23
C LEU A 9 -1.63 -3.27 -14.30
N GLU A 10 -2.04 -2.97 -15.54
CA GLU A 10 -1.12 -2.69 -16.64
C GLU A 10 -0.20 -1.50 -16.33
N MET A 11 -0.79 -0.40 -15.86
CA MET A 11 -0.05 0.83 -15.56
C MET A 11 0.88 0.72 -14.34
N SER A 12 0.58 -0.17 -13.39
CA SER A 12 1.43 -0.39 -12.20
C SER A 12 2.84 -0.91 -12.54
N SER A 13 2.99 -1.54 -13.72
CA SER A 13 4.25 -2.10 -14.22
C SER A 13 4.96 -1.19 -15.25
N ASN A 14 4.41 0.00 -15.52
CA ASN A 14 4.92 0.88 -16.57
C ASN A 14 6.38 1.31 -16.28
N PRO A 15 7.30 1.33 -17.26
CA PRO A 15 8.69 1.75 -17.07
C PRO A 15 8.83 3.15 -16.46
N HIS A 16 7.88 4.04 -16.78
CA HIS A 16 7.90 5.43 -16.35
C HIS A 16 7.23 5.59 -14.97
N TYR A 17 8.02 5.98 -13.98
CA TYR A 17 7.63 5.93 -12.56
C TYR A 17 6.45 6.85 -12.21
N LEU A 18 6.23 7.95 -12.94
CA LEU A 18 5.06 8.80 -12.68
C LEU A 18 3.74 8.05 -12.86
N TYR A 19 3.63 7.12 -13.81
CA TYR A 19 2.40 6.32 -13.95
C TYR A 19 2.21 5.39 -12.76
N ARG A 20 3.30 4.80 -12.26
CA ARG A 20 3.25 3.94 -11.07
C ARG A 20 2.85 4.73 -9.81
N MET A 21 3.36 5.96 -9.67
CA MET A 21 2.92 6.92 -8.64
C MET A 21 1.42 7.22 -8.77
N THR A 22 0.94 7.53 -9.98
CA THR A 22 -0.47 7.83 -10.23
C THR A 22 -1.36 6.64 -9.86
N ILE A 23 -0.92 5.42 -10.12
CA ILE A 23 -1.66 4.21 -9.75
C ILE A 23 -1.74 4.05 -8.23
N LEU A 24 -0.65 4.25 -7.49
CA LEU A 24 -0.69 4.21 -6.02
C LEU A 24 -1.67 5.24 -5.46
N HIS A 25 -1.67 6.45 -6.01
CA HIS A 25 -2.63 7.48 -5.61
C HIS A 25 -4.07 7.07 -5.93
N ALA A 26 -4.33 6.56 -7.14
CA ALA A 26 -5.66 6.07 -7.51
C ALA A 26 -6.14 4.95 -6.58
N ILE A 27 -5.28 4.01 -6.20
CA ILE A 27 -5.62 2.94 -5.25
C ILE A 27 -6.03 3.52 -3.89
N SER A 28 -5.31 4.51 -3.36
CA SER A 28 -5.66 5.14 -2.07
C SER A 28 -7.05 5.78 -2.07
N LEU A 29 -7.47 6.33 -3.21
CA LEU A 29 -8.79 6.94 -3.36
C LEU A 29 -9.90 5.91 -3.60
N LEU A 30 -9.58 4.80 -4.27
CA LEU A 30 -10.56 3.77 -4.63
C LEU A 30 -10.79 2.76 -3.50
N ALA A 31 -9.79 2.42 -2.70
CA ALA A 31 -9.94 1.38 -1.68
C ALA A 31 -11.12 1.60 -0.70
N PRO A 32 -11.37 2.83 -0.18
CA PRO A 32 -12.49 3.07 0.72
C PRO A 32 -13.86 2.84 0.08
N VAL A 33 -13.97 3.05 -1.24
CA VAL A 33 -15.24 2.91 -1.99
C VAL A 33 -15.43 1.52 -2.58
N MET A 34 -14.37 0.72 -2.70
CA MET A 34 -14.43 -0.65 -3.23
C MET A 34 -14.73 -1.70 -2.14
N GLY A 35 -14.57 -1.34 -0.86
CA GLY A 35 -14.76 -2.25 0.28
C GLY A 35 -13.62 -3.24 0.47
N SER A 36 -13.65 -3.97 1.59
CA SER A 36 -12.57 -4.86 2.04
C SER A 36 -12.25 -5.97 1.03
N GLU A 37 -13.26 -6.65 0.49
CA GLU A 37 -13.08 -7.81 -0.40
C GLU A 37 -12.31 -7.45 -1.69
N ILE A 38 -12.74 -6.39 -2.39
CA ILE A 38 -12.08 -5.94 -3.62
C ILE A 38 -10.70 -5.36 -3.29
N THR A 39 -10.59 -4.60 -2.20
CA THR A 39 -9.31 -4.02 -1.75
C THR A 39 -8.28 -5.13 -1.52
N CYS A 40 -8.64 -6.18 -0.78
CA CYS A 40 -7.73 -7.29 -0.49
C CYS A 40 -7.39 -8.12 -1.72
N SER A 41 -8.39 -8.46 -2.55
CA SER A 41 -8.20 -9.40 -3.66
C SER A 41 -7.60 -8.77 -4.93
N LYS A 42 -7.74 -7.45 -5.12
CA LYS A 42 -7.35 -6.77 -6.37
C LYS A 42 -6.36 -5.63 -6.17
N LEU A 43 -6.51 -4.81 -5.12
CA LEU A 43 -5.72 -3.58 -4.97
C LEU A 43 -4.47 -3.79 -4.13
N LEU A 44 -4.59 -4.46 -2.98
CA LEU A 44 -3.49 -4.73 -2.06
C LEU A 44 -2.33 -5.47 -2.73
N PRO A 45 -2.52 -6.49 -3.59
CA PRO A 45 -1.42 -7.14 -4.29
C PRO A 45 -0.57 -6.17 -5.12
N VAL A 46 -1.20 -5.17 -5.75
CA VAL A 46 -0.50 -4.15 -6.55
C VAL A 46 0.40 -3.30 -5.66
N VAL A 47 -0.13 -2.87 -4.51
CA VAL A 47 0.60 -2.06 -3.53
C VAL A 47 1.79 -2.85 -2.96
N VAL A 48 1.59 -4.12 -2.62
CA VAL A 48 2.66 -5.00 -2.12
C VAL A 48 3.72 -5.23 -3.18
N THR A 49 3.36 -5.44 -4.45
CA THR A 49 4.35 -5.53 -5.54
C THR A 49 5.13 -4.23 -5.70
N ALA A 50 4.47 -3.08 -5.62
CA ALA A 50 5.12 -1.77 -5.71
C ALA A 50 6.10 -1.49 -4.55
N SER A 51 6.01 -2.20 -3.41
CA SER A 51 7.00 -2.10 -2.33
C SER A 51 8.43 -2.46 -2.77
N LYS A 52 8.56 -3.22 -3.86
CA LYS A 52 9.85 -3.65 -4.44
C LYS A 52 10.39 -2.72 -5.52
N ASP A 53 9.73 -1.60 -5.79
CA ASP A 53 10.15 -0.66 -6.83
C ASP A 53 11.55 -0.11 -6.55
N ARG A 54 12.38 0.06 -7.58
CA ARG A 54 13.72 0.65 -7.43
C ARG A 54 13.72 2.12 -7.01
N VAL A 55 12.61 2.84 -7.19
CA VAL A 55 12.49 4.28 -6.93
C VAL A 55 12.00 4.48 -5.49
N PRO A 56 12.80 5.12 -4.60
CA PRO A 56 12.40 5.33 -3.20
C PRO A 56 11.07 6.08 -3.03
N ASN A 57 10.79 7.03 -3.94
CA ASN A 57 9.52 7.76 -3.96
C ASN A 57 8.30 6.85 -4.10
N ILE A 58 8.40 5.78 -4.89
CA ILE A 58 7.32 4.78 -5.00
C ILE A 58 7.18 4.04 -3.67
N LYS A 59 8.29 3.58 -3.09
CA LYS A 59 8.29 2.80 -1.85
C LYS A 59 7.72 3.55 -0.66
N PHE A 60 8.08 4.83 -0.45
CA PHE A 60 7.51 5.58 0.67
C PHE A 60 6.02 5.89 0.45
N ASN A 61 5.58 6.05 -0.81
CA ASN A 61 4.15 6.17 -1.10
C ASN A 61 3.42 4.86 -0.88
N VAL A 62 4.03 3.70 -1.13
CA VAL A 62 3.48 2.39 -0.74
C VAL A 62 3.22 2.35 0.77
N ALA A 63 4.16 2.81 1.61
CA ALA A 63 3.95 2.86 3.05
C ALA A 63 2.72 3.72 3.44
N LYS A 64 2.56 4.90 2.82
CA LYS A 64 1.39 5.78 3.02
C LYS A 64 0.08 5.11 2.59
N VAL A 65 0.07 4.45 1.44
CA VAL A 65 -1.13 3.75 0.95
C VAL A 65 -1.48 2.61 1.90
N LEU A 66 -0.50 1.78 2.27
CA LEU A 66 -0.69 0.70 3.23
C LEU A 66 -1.28 1.20 4.55
N GLN A 67 -0.80 2.34 5.07
CA GLN A 67 -1.39 2.98 6.25
C GLN A 67 -2.87 3.31 6.06
N SER A 68 -3.26 3.89 4.92
CA SER A 68 -4.66 4.21 4.64
C SER A 68 -5.58 2.99 4.47
N LEU A 69 -5.00 1.81 4.18
CA LEU A 69 -5.77 0.56 4.03
C LEU A 69 -6.07 -0.11 5.37
N ILE A 70 -5.32 0.19 6.44
CA ILE A 70 -5.49 -0.41 7.77
C ILE A 70 -6.97 -0.38 8.25
N PRO A 71 -7.72 0.74 8.21
CA PRO A 71 -9.10 0.76 8.69
C PRO A 71 -10.11 0.09 7.73
N ILE A 72 -9.69 -0.34 6.54
CA ILE A 72 -10.57 -0.88 5.48
C ILE A 72 -10.58 -2.40 5.48
N VAL A 73 -9.44 -3.02 5.81
CA VAL A 73 -9.24 -4.47 5.71
C VAL A 73 -9.33 -5.14 7.08
N ASP A 74 -9.53 -6.47 7.08
CA ASP A 74 -9.58 -7.24 8.31
C ASP A 74 -8.22 -7.25 9.02
N GLN A 75 -8.25 -7.32 10.36
CA GLN A 75 -7.03 -7.40 11.18
C GLN A 75 -6.09 -8.54 10.74
N SER A 76 -6.64 -9.67 10.27
CA SER A 76 -5.82 -10.78 9.78
C SER A 76 -4.99 -10.42 8.55
N VAL A 77 -5.50 -9.55 7.67
CA VAL A 77 -4.79 -9.04 6.49
C VAL A 77 -3.73 -8.02 6.92
N VAL A 78 -4.05 -7.18 7.91
CA VAL A 78 -3.09 -6.25 8.50
C VAL A 78 -1.86 -7.01 9.02
N GLU A 79 -2.07 -8.03 9.85
CA GLU A 79 -0.97 -8.77 10.49
C GLU A 79 -0.21 -9.71 9.54
N LYS A 80 -0.90 -10.35 8.58
CA LYS A 80 -0.26 -11.34 7.69
C LYS A 80 0.34 -10.74 6.42
N THR A 81 -0.03 -9.51 6.05
CA THR A 81 0.37 -8.93 4.77
C THR A 81 0.89 -7.50 4.91
N ILE A 82 0.12 -6.61 5.53
CA ILE A 82 0.51 -5.19 5.61
C ILE A 82 1.71 -4.99 6.54
N ARG A 83 1.65 -5.49 7.78
CA ARG A 83 2.72 -5.33 8.77
C ARG A 83 4.06 -5.90 8.28
N PRO A 84 4.14 -7.15 7.74
CA PRO A 84 5.40 -7.67 7.22
C PRO A 84 5.97 -6.82 6.07
N CYS A 85 5.12 -6.32 5.18
CA CYS A 85 5.54 -5.45 4.10
C CYS A 85 6.12 -4.12 4.62
N LEU A 86 5.49 -3.54 5.65
CA LEU A 86 5.98 -2.30 6.28
C LEU A 86 7.29 -2.53 7.05
N VAL A 87 7.44 -3.66 7.74
CA VAL A 87 8.70 -4.02 8.41
C VAL A 87 9.85 -4.17 7.41
N GLU A 88 9.59 -4.72 6.22
CA GLU A 88 10.65 -4.75 5.20
C GLU A 88 11.02 -3.34 4.71
N LEU A 89 10.02 -2.46 4.54
CA LEU A 89 10.25 -1.06 4.17
C LEU A 89 10.93 -0.25 5.29
N SER A 90 10.78 -0.63 6.57
CA SER A 90 11.44 0.05 7.69
C SER A 90 12.96 -0.13 7.68
N GLU A 91 13.46 -1.13 6.95
CA GLU A 91 14.89 -1.43 6.78
C GLU A 91 15.47 -0.89 5.45
N ASP A 92 14.70 -0.12 4.68
CA ASP A 92 15.14 0.41 3.38
C ASP A 92 16.32 1.39 3.52
N PRO A 93 17.29 1.44 2.59
CA PRO A 93 18.38 2.42 2.63
C PRO A 93 17.91 3.89 2.58
N ASP A 94 16.75 4.17 1.98
CA ASP A 94 16.22 5.53 1.90
C ASP A 94 15.52 5.96 3.19
N VAL A 95 15.84 7.16 3.69
CA VAL A 95 15.35 7.66 4.98
C VAL A 95 13.85 7.93 4.98
N ASP A 96 13.27 8.40 3.88
CA ASP A 96 11.84 8.70 3.80
C ASP A 96 11.04 7.40 3.77
N VAL A 97 11.56 6.38 3.08
CA VAL A 97 10.94 5.04 3.07
C VAL A 97 10.86 4.48 4.50
N ARG A 98 11.96 4.52 5.25
CA ARG A 98 11.97 4.08 6.65
C ARG A 98 11.03 4.92 7.51
N PHE A 99 11.04 6.23 7.35
CA PHE A 99 10.20 7.14 8.15
C PHE A 99 8.72 6.82 7.98
N PHE A 100 8.22 6.76 6.74
CA PHE A 100 6.82 6.51 6.47
C PHE A 100 6.40 5.07 6.79
N ALA A 101 7.30 4.09 6.63
CA ALA A 101 7.05 2.72 7.05
C ALA A 101 6.85 2.60 8.57
N ASN A 102 7.74 3.21 9.36
CA ASN A 102 7.63 3.21 10.82
C ASN A 102 6.38 3.97 11.31
N GLN A 103 6.04 5.09 10.68
CA GLN A 103 4.80 5.82 10.97
C GLN A 103 3.55 4.94 10.72
N ALA A 104 3.53 4.18 9.63
CA ALA A 104 2.44 3.26 9.33
C ALA A 104 2.36 2.10 10.33
N ILE A 105 3.49 1.54 10.77
CA ILE A 105 3.53 0.48 11.81
C ILE A 105 2.95 1.00 13.13
N GLN A 106 3.36 2.19 13.57
CA GLN A 106 2.82 2.82 14.79
C GLN A 106 1.29 3.01 14.70
N SER A 107 0.78 3.33 13.51
CA SER A 107 -0.66 3.43 13.27
C SER A 107 -1.41 2.12 13.50
N ILE A 108 -0.79 0.97 13.19
CA ILE A 108 -1.40 -0.34 13.46
C ILE A 108 -1.51 -0.54 14.97
N ASP A 109 -0.43 -0.27 15.70
CA ASP A 109 -0.36 -0.50 17.14
C ASP A 109 -1.36 0.38 17.90
N HIS A 110 -1.55 1.63 17.46
CA HIS A 110 -2.58 2.53 18.01
C HIS A 110 -4.01 2.03 17.79
N VAL A 111 -4.32 1.47 16.61
CA VAL A 111 -5.65 0.89 16.33
C VAL A 111 -5.90 -0.33 17.22
N MET A 112 -4.88 -1.17 17.42
CA MET A 112 -4.99 -2.35 18.29
C MET A 112 -5.17 -2.02 19.77
N MET A 113 -4.62 -0.89 20.25
CA MET A 113 -4.80 -0.44 21.63
C MET A 113 -6.17 0.22 21.90
N SER A 114 -6.89 0.61 20.84
CA SER A 114 -8.17 1.33 20.94
C SER A 114 -9.39 0.48 20.57
N SER A 115 -9.17 -0.78 20.15
CA SER A 115 -10.20 -1.79 19.84
C SER A 115 -10.40 -2.75 21.01
#